data_AF-A0A7V8XL69-F1
#
_entry.id   AF-A0A7V8XL69-F1
#
_cell.length_a   1.000
_cell.length_b   1.000
_cell.length_c   1.000
_cell.angle_alpha   90.00
_cell.angle_beta   90.00
_cell.angle_gamma   90.00
#
_symmetry.space_group_name_H-M   'P 1'
#
loop_
_entity.id
_entity.type
_entity.pdbx_description
1 polymer ?
#
loop_
_entity_poly.entity_id
_entity_poly.type
_entity_poly.pdbx_seq_one_letter_code
_entity_poly.pdbx_strand_id
1 'polypeptide(L)'
;MLALAGWAVQDAKAVNLGAARGVAVREFVLKPPHGRADYLLFVDRRAVGVLEAKKEGETLTGVAWQTAKYLDGLPDEIPTALEGALPFAYQSTGVETRFTNTLDPAHASREVFSFHRPETLAGWIEDVSRHPTAPTLRHRLQQLPPLDDTGLWPAQTRAIRNLEASLAENRQRALVQMATGSGKTFTAASLAYRLIKHGDARRILFLVDRANLGRQTLKEFQGFTVPDV
;
A
#
# COMPACT_ATOMS: atom_id res chain seq x y z
N MET A 1 -7.65 -14.04 -10.73
CA MET A 1 -6.73 -13.02 -10.15
C MET A 1 -6.69 -13.07 -8.62
N LEU A 2 -7.81 -12.93 -7.90
CA LEU A 2 -7.82 -13.03 -6.42
C LEU A 2 -7.15 -14.30 -5.87
N ALA A 3 -7.48 -15.47 -6.41
CA ALA A 3 -6.85 -16.73 -6.00
C ALA A 3 -5.33 -16.75 -6.23
N LEU A 4 -4.84 -16.15 -7.32
CA LEU A 4 -3.40 -16.01 -7.59
C LEU A 4 -2.71 -15.06 -6.59
N ALA A 5 -3.46 -14.12 -6.03
CA ALA A 5 -3.01 -13.25 -4.93
C ALA A 5 -3.17 -13.90 -3.55
N GLY A 6 -3.55 -15.18 -3.47
CA GLY A 6 -3.62 -15.95 -2.22
C GLY A 6 -4.97 -15.87 -1.49
N TRP A 7 -6.02 -15.35 -2.13
CA TRP A 7 -7.36 -15.30 -1.53
C TRP A 7 -8.11 -16.63 -1.74
N ALA A 8 -8.71 -17.17 -0.68
CA ALA A 8 -9.70 -18.22 -0.81
C ALA A 8 -11.04 -17.61 -1.27
N VAL A 9 -11.39 -17.82 -2.54
CA VAL A 9 -12.64 -17.30 -3.11
C VAL A 9 -13.76 -18.30 -2.86
N GLN A 10 -14.86 -17.85 -2.26
CA GLN A 10 -15.97 -18.70 -1.83
C GLN A 10 -17.31 -18.07 -2.21
N ASP A 11 -18.34 -18.89 -2.44
CA ASP A 11 -19.70 -18.41 -2.62
C ASP A 11 -20.40 -18.17 -1.28
N ALA A 12 -21.30 -17.18 -1.22
CA ALA A 12 -22.03 -16.80 0.00
C ALA A 12 -22.81 -17.96 0.68
N LYS A 13 -23.12 -19.04 -0.06
CA LYS A 13 -23.86 -20.21 0.45
C LYS A 13 -22.99 -21.22 1.20
N ALA A 14 -21.66 -21.13 1.08
CA ALA A 14 -20.72 -22.12 1.61
C ALA A 14 -19.52 -21.44 2.30
N VAL A 15 -19.80 -20.37 3.06
CA VAL A 15 -18.77 -19.55 3.68
C VAL A 15 -18.11 -20.28 4.84
N ASN A 16 -16.80 -20.49 4.73
CA ASN A 16 -15.89 -20.84 5.80
C ASN A 16 -14.80 -19.76 5.91
N LEU A 17 -15.00 -18.80 6.82
CA LEU A 17 -14.03 -17.72 7.06
C LEU A 17 -12.70 -18.22 7.66
N GLY A 18 -12.66 -19.45 8.18
CA GLY A 18 -11.44 -20.08 8.70
C GLY A 18 -10.63 -20.85 7.65
N ALA A 19 -11.06 -20.90 6.40
CA ALA A 19 -10.40 -21.69 5.35
C ALA A 19 -9.01 -21.17 4.96
N ALA A 20 -8.75 -19.87 5.13
CA ALA A 20 -7.49 -19.21 4.85
C ALA A 20 -7.38 -17.90 5.63
N ARG A 21 -6.19 -17.29 5.64
CA ARG A 21 -6.00 -15.94 6.20
C ARG A 21 -6.88 -14.90 5.50
N GLY A 22 -6.93 -14.95 4.17
CA GLY A 22 -7.80 -14.10 3.36
C GLY A 22 -8.90 -14.89 2.68
N VAL A 23 -10.15 -14.48 2.91
CA VAL A 23 -11.33 -15.07 2.27
C VAL A 23 -12.07 -13.98 1.51
N ALA A 24 -12.38 -14.22 0.25
CA ALA A 24 -13.19 -13.33 -0.57
C ALA A 24 -14.53 -14.01 -0.84
N VAL A 25 -15.60 -13.49 -0.23
CA VAL A 25 -16.95 -14.05 -0.37
C VAL A 25 -17.68 -13.35 -1.52
N ARG A 26 -18.05 -14.12 -2.54
CA ARG A 26 -18.76 -13.66 -3.73
C ARG A 26 -20.22 -13.38 -3.45
N GLU A 27 -20.76 -12.39 -4.15
CA GLU A 27 -22.20 -12.08 -4.17
C GLU A 27 -22.77 -11.92 -2.75
N PHE A 28 -22.05 -11.21 -1.88
CA PHE A 28 -22.39 -11.07 -0.47
C PHE A 28 -23.59 -10.14 -0.28
N VAL A 29 -24.68 -10.68 0.28
CA VAL A 29 -25.93 -9.96 0.49
C VAL A 29 -25.80 -8.99 1.67
N LEU A 30 -26.09 -7.73 1.42
CA LEU A 30 -26.13 -6.68 2.45
C LEU A 30 -27.55 -6.52 2.98
N LYS A 31 -27.68 -5.90 4.16
CA LYS A 31 -28.97 -5.47 4.70
C LYS A 31 -29.67 -4.54 3.69
N PRO A 32 -30.99 -4.64 3.50
CA PRO A 32 -31.74 -3.65 2.72
C PRO A 32 -31.52 -2.23 3.28
N PRO A 33 -31.48 -1.18 2.43
CA PRO A 33 -31.62 -1.18 0.97
C PRO A 33 -30.28 -1.30 0.21
N HIS A 34 -29.19 -1.72 0.88
CA HIS A 34 -27.82 -1.59 0.36
C HIS A 34 -27.47 -2.61 -0.74
N GLY A 35 -28.30 -3.63 -0.94
CA GLY A 35 -28.18 -4.58 -2.05
C GLY A 35 -27.12 -5.65 -1.80
N ARG A 36 -26.09 -5.70 -2.65
CA ARG A 36 -25.10 -6.76 -2.66
C ARG A 36 -23.71 -6.22 -3.03
N ALA A 37 -22.68 -6.82 -2.45
CA ALA A 37 -21.29 -6.64 -2.88
C ALA A 37 -20.87 -7.79 -3.80
N ASP A 38 -20.19 -7.51 -4.91
CA ASP A 38 -19.68 -8.58 -5.76
C ASP A 38 -18.69 -9.46 -4.98
N TYR A 39 -17.84 -8.84 -4.16
CA TYR A 39 -16.97 -9.53 -3.21
C TYR A 39 -16.87 -8.74 -1.90
N LEU A 40 -17.11 -9.41 -0.77
CA LEU A 40 -16.72 -8.94 0.56
C LEU A 40 -15.41 -9.61 0.97
N LEU A 41 -14.42 -8.82 1.35
CA LEU A 41 -13.07 -9.28 1.68
C LEU A 41 -12.90 -9.41 3.19
N PHE A 42 -12.45 -10.58 3.62
CA PHE A 42 -12.14 -10.89 5.00
C PHE A 42 -10.67 -11.20 5.16
N VAL A 43 -10.06 -10.68 6.23
CA VAL A 43 -8.72 -11.06 6.69
C VAL A 43 -8.82 -11.41 8.16
N ASP A 44 -8.24 -12.55 8.53
CA ASP A 44 -8.27 -13.05 9.91
C ASP A 44 -9.70 -13.09 10.48
N ARG A 45 -10.66 -13.50 9.61
CA ARG A 45 -12.12 -13.62 9.86
C ARG A 45 -12.87 -12.31 10.12
N ARG A 46 -12.26 -11.16 9.83
CA ARG A 46 -12.90 -9.84 9.95
C ARG A 46 -13.00 -9.16 8.59
N ALA A 47 -14.10 -8.47 8.33
CA ALA A 47 -14.30 -7.73 7.11
C ALA A 47 -13.31 -6.55 7.03
N VAL A 48 -12.63 -6.41 5.89
CA VAL A 48 -11.60 -5.38 5.68
C VAL A 48 -11.88 -4.46 4.51
N GLY A 49 -12.77 -4.88 3.62
CA GLY A 49 -12.94 -4.19 2.36
C GLY A 49 -13.86 -4.93 1.41
N VAL A 50 -14.01 -4.37 0.22
CA VAL A 50 -14.87 -4.89 -0.84
C VAL A 50 -14.19 -4.79 -2.19
N LEU A 51 -14.64 -5.61 -3.13
CA LEU A 51 -14.27 -5.54 -4.54
C LEU A 51 -15.55 -5.51 -5.37
N GLU A 52 -15.65 -4.51 -6.24
CA GLU A 52 -16.65 -4.43 -7.31
C GLU A 52 -16.05 -4.94 -8.62
N ALA A 53 -16.70 -5.94 -9.22
CA ALA A 53 -16.35 -6.46 -10.52
C ALA A 53 -17.18 -5.74 -11.60
N LYS A 54 -16.52 -5.35 -12.69
CA LYS A 54 -17.14 -4.77 -13.88
C LYS A 54 -16.87 -5.65 -15.08
N LYS A 55 -17.69 -5.52 -16.12
CA LYS A 55 -17.41 -6.21 -17.38
C LYS A 55 -16.16 -5.61 -18.02
N GLU A 56 -15.46 -6.44 -18.79
CA GLU A 56 -14.37 -5.97 -19.63
C GLU A 56 -14.88 -4.88 -20.60
N GLY A 57 -14.11 -3.81 -20.75
CA GLY A 57 -14.48 -2.65 -21.56
C GLY A 57 -15.27 -1.56 -20.83
N GLU A 58 -15.72 -1.79 -19.59
CA GLU A 58 -16.30 -0.71 -18.76
C GLU A 58 -15.20 0.16 -18.14
N THR A 59 -15.38 1.49 -18.18
CA THR A 59 -14.41 2.43 -17.60
C THR A 59 -14.46 2.40 -16.08
N LEU A 60 -13.32 2.12 -15.44
CA LEU A 60 -13.17 2.25 -13.99
C LEU A 60 -13.00 3.71 -13.58
N THR A 61 -13.81 4.19 -12.63
CA THR A 61 -13.76 5.59 -12.21
C THR A 61 -12.48 5.87 -11.41
N GLY A 62 -11.88 7.05 -11.64
CA GLY A 62 -10.72 7.52 -10.87
C GLY A 62 -11.07 8.22 -9.56
N VAL A 63 -12.36 8.40 -9.30
CA VAL A 63 -12.86 9.01 -8.07
C VAL A 63 -12.66 8.03 -6.92
N ALA A 64 -12.23 8.54 -5.77
CA ALA A 64 -12.17 7.78 -4.54
C ALA A 64 -13.53 7.13 -4.27
N TRP A 65 -13.54 5.81 -4.19
CA TRP A 65 -14.79 5.08 -4.03
C TRP A 65 -15.15 4.96 -2.55
N GLN A 66 -16.36 5.37 -2.21
CA GLN A 66 -16.84 5.36 -0.83
C GLN A 66 -17.33 3.97 -0.45
N THR A 67 -16.69 3.36 0.54
CA THR A 67 -17.12 2.07 1.12
C THR A 67 -18.29 2.20 2.09
N ALA A 68 -18.70 3.43 2.43
CA ALA A 68 -19.74 3.72 3.43
C ALA A 68 -21.02 2.92 3.21
N LYS A 69 -21.54 2.85 1.97
CA LYS A 69 -22.76 2.09 1.68
C LYS A 69 -22.65 0.60 2.00
N TYR A 70 -21.46 0.02 1.93
CA TYR A 70 -21.22 -1.40 2.26
C TYR A 70 -21.14 -1.58 3.76
N LEU A 71 -20.44 -0.67 4.43
CA LEU A 71 -20.34 -0.65 5.88
C LEU A 71 -21.74 -0.55 6.51
N ASP A 72 -22.57 0.40 6.06
CA ASP A 72 -23.95 0.58 6.55
C ASP A 72 -24.81 -0.67 6.28
N GLY A 73 -24.55 -1.33 5.15
CA GLY A 73 -25.23 -2.55 4.74
C GLY A 73 -24.69 -3.84 5.38
N LEU A 74 -23.59 -3.81 6.13
CA LEU A 74 -23.05 -5.02 6.75
C LEU A 74 -23.98 -5.54 7.85
N PRO A 75 -24.33 -6.84 7.87
CA PRO A 75 -25.03 -7.44 9.00
C PRO A 75 -24.26 -7.25 10.30
N ASP A 76 -24.97 -7.05 11.42
CA ASP A 76 -24.38 -6.64 12.70
C ASP A 76 -23.46 -7.75 13.29
N GLU A 77 -23.68 -8.99 12.87
CA GLU A 77 -22.89 -10.16 13.28
C GLU A 77 -21.54 -10.25 12.57
N ILE A 78 -21.31 -9.44 11.52
CA ILE A 78 -20.08 -9.46 10.74
C ILE A 78 -19.07 -8.48 11.36
N PRO A 79 -18.00 -8.97 12.03
CA PRO A 79 -17.03 -8.08 12.62
C PRO A 79 -16.18 -7.41 11.54
N THR A 80 -15.95 -6.11 11.66
CA THR A 80 -14.97 -5.38 10.86
C THR A 80 -13.59 -5.46 11.53
N ALA A 81 -12.53 -5.40 10.73
CA ALA A 81 -11.16 -5.43 11.27
C ALA A 81 -10.76 -4.12 11.93
N LEU A 82 -11.38 -3.01 11.51
CA LEU A 82 -11.31 -1.71 12.12
C LEU A 82 -12.73 -1.29 12.47
N GLU A 83 -12.94 -0.82 13.70
CA GLU A 83 -14.26 -0.42 14.19
C GLU A 83 -14.88 0.64 13.27
N GLY A 84 -16.10 0.36 12.79
CA GLY A 84 -16.82 1.28 11.92
C GLY A 84 -16.13 1.59 10.59
N ALA A 85 -15.29 0.69 10.05
CA ALA A 85 -14.59 0.95 8.80
C ALA A 85 -14.36 -0.28 7.93
N LEU A 86 -14.49 -0.07 6.62
CA LEU A 86 -14.01 -0.96 5.55
C LEU A 86 -13.00 -0.16 4.71
N PRO A 87 -11.72 -0.13 5.09
CA PRO A 87 -10.76 0.80 4.51
C PRO A 87 -10.36 0.48 3.07
N PHE A 88 -10.51 -0.77 2.64
CA PHE A 88 -9.96 -1.25 1.38
C PHE A 88 -11.06 -1.43 0.33
N ALA A 89 -10.95 -0.70 -0.78
CA ALA A 89 -11.88 -0.83 -1.90
C ALA A 89 -11.12 -1.18 -3.17
N TYR A 90 -11.61 -2.17 -3.90
CA TYR A 90 -11.14 -2.48 -5.24
C TYR A 90 -12.26 -2.33 -6.27
N GLN A 91 -11.85 -1.97 -7.48
CA GLN A 91 -12.66 -2.09 -8.69
C GLN A 91 -11.85 -2.81 -9.74
N SER A 92 -12.43 -3.78 -10.44
CA SER A 92 -11.71 -4.50 -11.48
C SER A 92 -12.60 -4.93 -12.64
N THR A 93 -12.09 -4.80 -13.86
CA THR A 93 -12.72 -5.31 -15.09
C THR A 93 -12.22 -6.70 -15.49
N GLY A 94 -11.28 -7.27 -14.72
CA GLY A 94 -10.51 -8.45 -15.15
C GLY A 94 -9.20 -8.09 -15.87
N VAL A 95 -9.12 -6.89 -16.46
CA VAL A 95 -7.92 -6.38 -17.17
C VAL A 95 -7.23 -5.29 -16.35
N GLU A 96 -8.01 -4.32 -15.88
CA GLU A 96 -7.53 -3.24 -15.01
C GLU A 96 -8.01 -3.45 -13.58
N THR A 97 -7.21 -3.03 -12.62
CA THR A 97 -7.58 -3.05 -11.21
C THR A 97 -7.21 -1.73 -10.56
N ARG A 98 -8.18 -1.10 -9.91
CA ARG A 98 -7.97 0.10 -9.10
C ARG A 98 -8.20 -0.22 -7.63
N PHE A 99 -7.49 0.51 -6.77
CA PHE A 99 -7.49 0.34 -5.33
C PHE A 99 -7.61 1.70 -4.63
N THR A 100 -8.45 1.76 -3.61
CA THR A 100 -8.52 2.88 -2.67
C THR A 100 -8.28 2.36 -1.25
N ASN A 101 -7.42 3.05 -0.50
CA ASN A 101 -7.27 2.85 0.94
C ASN A 101 -7.74 4.13 1.64
N THR A 102 -8.89 4.09 2.32
CA THR A 102 -9.45 5.29 2.98
C THR A 102 -8.64 5.75 4.19
N LEU A 103 -7.69 4.93 4.67
CA LEU A 103 -6.73 5.30 5.72
C LEU A 103 -5.60 6.23 5.22
N ASP A 104 -5.53 6.52 3.92
CA ASP A 104 -4.56 7.50 3.38
C ASP A 104 -5.07 8.96 3.60
N PRO A 105 -4.18 9.94 3.85
CA PRO A 105 -4.56 11.32 4.24
C PRO A 105 -5.38 12.06 3.16
N ALA A 106 -5.11 11.75 1.88
CA ALA A 106 -5.86 12.22 0.73
C ALA A 106 -6.14 11.01 -0.18
N HIS A 107 -6.95 10.07 0.32
CA HIS A 107 -7.23 8.82 -0.36
C HIS A 107 -7.82 9.05 -1.75
N ALA A 108 -7.24 8.39 -2.74
CA ALA A 108 -7.66 8.45 -4.14
C ALA A 108 -7.51 7.08 -4.77
N SER A 109 -8.38 6.79 -5.74
CA SER A 109 -8.35 5.55 -6.50
C SER A 109 -7.10 5.51 -7.39
N ARG A 110 -6.25 4.51 -7.18
CA ARG A 110 -5.00 4.30 -7.92
C ARG A 110 -4.99 2.96 -8.61
N GLU A 111 -4.36 2.89 -9.77
CA GLU A 111 -4.12 1.62 -10.45
C GLU A 111 -3.17 0.76 -9.63
N VAL A 112 -3.43 -0.54 -9.58
CA VAL A 112 -2.56 -1.55 -9.00
C VAL A 112 -2.40 -2.69 -10.00
N PHE A 113 -1.19 -3.23 -10.08
CA PHE A 113 -0.88 -4.32 -10.99
C PHE A 113 -1.72 -5.58 -10.70
N SER A 114 -2.00 -5.85 -9.43
CA SER A 114 -2.87 -6.94 -9.00
C SER A 114 -3.44 -6.66 -7.63
N PHE A 115 -4.37 -7.51 -7.18
CA PHE A 115 -4.88 -7.50 -5.82
C PHE A 115 -3.73 -7.66 -4.82
N HIS A 116 -3.77 -6.90 -3.73
CA HIS A 116 -2.84 -7.14 -2.64
C HIS A 116 -3.13 -8.49 -1.99
N ARG A 117 -2.08 -9.12 -1.45
CA ARG A 117 -2.23 -10.36 -0.70
C ARG A 117 -2.93 -10.09 0.64
N PRO A 118 -3.64 -11.07 1.21
CA PRO A 118 -4.26 -10.94 2.54
C PRO A 118 -3.28 -10.46 3.62
N GLU A 119 -2.04 -10.93 3.58
CA GLU A 119 -0.98 -10.55 4.54
C GLU A 119 -0.61 -9.06 4.42
N THR A 120 -0.72 -8.48 3.22
CA THR A 120 -0.48 -7.04 3.02
C THR A 120 -1.56 -6.21 3.70
N LEU A 121 -2.84 -6.58 3.52
CA LEU A 121 -3.95 -5.87 4.17
C LEU A 121 -3.91 -6.06 5.68
N ALA A 122 -3.57 -7.26 6.16
CA ALA A 122 -3.36 -7.51 7.59
C ALA A 122 -2.29 -6.59 8.18
N GLY A 123 -1.13 -6.49 7.50
CA GLY A 123 -0.05 -5.60 7.92
C GLY A 123 -0.48 -4.13 7.98
N TRP A 124 -1.32 -3.66 7.05
CA TRP A 124 -1.87 -2.30 7.11
C TRP A 124 -2.89 -2.09 8.23
N ILE A 125 -3.66 -3.11 8.59
CA ILE A 125 -4.54 -3.06 9.76
C ILE A 125 -3.72 -3.00 11.04
N GLU A 126 -2.67 -3.81 11.16
CA GLU A 126 -1.73 -3.77 12.28
C GLU A 126 -1.03 -2.40 12.40
N ASP A 127 -0.71 -1.77 11.27
CA ASP A 127 -0.12 -0.42 11.25
C ASP A 127 -1.02 0.64 11.91
N VAL A 128 -2.35 0.46 11.92
CA VAL A 128 -3.27 1.38 12.61
C VAL A 128 -3.00 1.40 14.11
N SER A 129 -2.76 0.23 14.71
CA SER A 129 -2.41 0.14 16.13
C SER A 129 -0.97 0.57 16.40
N ARG A 130 -0.02 0.26 15.49
CA ARG A 130 1.39 0.65 15.65
C ARG A 130 1.62 2.15 15.47
N HIS A 131 0.85 2.79 14.60
CA HIS A 131 0.97 4.20 14.23
C HIS A 131 -0.40 4.91 14.21
N PRO A 132 -1.05 5.15 15.36
CA PRO A 132 -2.44 5.64 15.42
C PRO A 132 -2.68 6.97 14.70
N THR A 133 -1.68 7.85 14.67
CA THR A 133 -1.74 9.17 14.01
C THR A 133 -1.22 9.15 12.58
N ALA A 134 -0.57 8.07 12.15
CA ALA A 134 0.04 7.93 10.83
C ALA A 134 -0.04 6.46 10.33
N PRO A 135 -1.27 5.92 10.17
CA PRO A 135 -1.48 4.48 9.98
C PRO A 135 -0.92 3.95 8.65
N THR A 136 -0.75 4.81 7.65
CA THR A 136 -0.23 4.39 6.34
C THR A 136 1.14 4.98 6.06
N LEU A 137 1.90 4.32 5.18
CA LEU A 137 3.17 4.84 4.67
C LEU A 137 3.00 6.28 4.15
N ARG A 138 1.89 6.59 3.47
CA ARG A 138 1.64 7.94 2.94
C ARG A 138 1.51 9.01 4.03
N HIS A 139 0.90 8.69 5.17
CA HIS A 139 0.92 9.59 6.33
C HIS A 139 2.35 9.79 6.84
N ARG A 140 3.09 8.70 7.04
CA ARG A 140 4.46 8.76 7.58
C ARG A 140 5.43 9.53 6.67
N LEU A 141 5.26 9.44 5.36
CA LEU A 141 6.03 10.21 4.37
C LEU A 141 5.79 11.73 4.46
N GLN A 142 4.64 12.18 4.97
CA GLN A 142 4.36 13.60 5.20
C GLN A 142 4.98 14.13 6.51
N GLN A 143 5.49 13.23 7.35
CA GLN A 143 5.93 13.53 8.72
C GLN A 143 7.38 13.10 8.96
N LEU A 144 8.17 12.88 7.89
CA LEU A 144 9.58 12.57 8.03
C LEU A 144 10.29 13.71 8.79
N PRO A 145 11.15 13.42 9.78
CA PRO A 145 11.89 14.46 10.49
C PRO A 145 12.84 15.18 9.51
N PRO A 146 13.34 16.39 9.85
CA PRO A 146 14.33 17.07 9.02
C PRO A 146 15.52 16.17 8.65
N LEU A 147 16.05 16.35 7.44
CA LEU A 147 17.27 15.67 7.00
C LEU A 147 18.48 16.27 7.73
N ASP A 148 19.16 15.44 8.52
CA ASP A 148 20.54 15.70 8.94
C ASP A 148 21.44 15.59 7.70
N ASP A 149 22.06 16.71 7.33
CA ASP A 149 22.92 16.83 6.15
C ASP A 149 24.42 16.70 6.47
N THR A 150 24.75 16.32 7.70
CA THR A 150 26.13 16.02 8.10
C THR A 150 26.72 14.93 7.20
N GLY A 151 27.83 15.24 6.54
CA GLY A 151 28.50 14.32 5.63
C GLY A 151 27.86 14.17 4.24
N LEU A 152 26.75 14.85 3.96
CA LEU A 152 26.13 14.89 2.63
C LEU A 152 26.71 16.02 1.79
N TRP A 153 26.95 15.76 0.51
CA TRP A 153 27.24 16.84 -0.44
C TRP A 153 25.97 17.64 -0.76
N PRO A 154 26.07 18.95 -1.09
CA PRO A 154 24.89 19.78 -1.38
C PRO A 154 23.94 19.19 -2.43
N ALA A 155 24.49 18.52 -3.46
CA ALA A 155 23.69 17.85 -4.49
C ALA A 155 22.87 16.66 -3.94
N GLN A 156 23.41 15.92 -2.98
CA GLN A 156 22.76 14.78 -2.34
C GLN A 156 21.66 15.25 -1.38
N THR A 157 21.96 16.26 -0.56
CA THR A 157 20.97 16.93 0.31
C THR A 157 19.79 17.45 -0.49
N ARG A 158 20.05 18.14 -1.61
CA ARG A 158 19.01 18.63 -2.52
C ARG A 158 18.18 17.49 -3.12
N ALA A 159 18.83 16.41 -3.56
CA ALA A 159 18.15 15.26 -4.14
C ALA A 159 17.21 14.59 -3.13
N ILE A 160 17.69 14.33 -1.91
CA ILE A 160 16.91 13.67 -0.84
C ILE A 160 15.73 14.55 -0.42
N ARG A 161 15.96 15.84 -0.11
CA ARG A 161 14.88 16.76 0.30
C ARG A 161 13.77 16.86 -0.76
N ASN A 162 14.14 16.97 -2.04
CA ASN A 162 13.15 17.04 -3.12
C ASN A 162 12.41 15.71 -3.34
N LEU A 163 13.08 14.57 -3.15
CA LEU A 163 12.42 13.26 -3.21
C LEU A 163 11.44 13.10 -2.04
N GLU A 164 11.81 13.48 -0.83
CA GLU A 164 10.92 13.44 0.34
C GLU A 164 9.70 14.34 0.16
N ALA A 165 9.89 15.56 -0.31
CA ALA A 165 8.79 16.46 -0.65
C ALA A 165 7.86 15.86 -1.72
N SER A 166 8.44 15.29 -2.80
CA SER A 166 7.67 14.62 -3.85
C SER A 166 6.86 13.43 -3.30
N LEU A 167 7.45 12.63 -2.42
CA LEU A 167 6.80 11.47 -1.80
C LEU A 167 5.69 11.89 -0.82
N ALA A 168 5.90 12.95 -0.03
CA ALA A 168 4.91 13.53 0.87
C ALA A 168 3.66 14.01 0.11
N GLU A 169 3.85 14.54 -1.10
CA GLU A 169 2.79 14.94 -2.01
C GLU A 169 2.17 13.76 -2.80
N ASN A 170 2.55 12.52 -2.47
CA ASN A 170 2.10 11.30 -3.14
C ASN A 170 2.42 11.28 -4.66
N ARG A 171 3.50 11.95 -5.09
CA ARG A 171 4.06 11.81 -6.45
C ARG A 171 4.94 10.56 -6.52
N GLN A 172 4.32 9.44 -6.91
CA GLN A 172 4.92 8.10 -6.87
C GLN A 172 6.10 7.88 -7.82
N ARG A 173 6.28 8.75 -8.82
CA ARG A 173 7.34 8.66 -9.82
C ARG A 173 8.15 9.95 -9.78
N ALA A 174 9.45 9.82 -9.56
CA ALA A 174 10.39 10.93 -9.56
C ALA A 174 11.63 10.55 -10.37
N LEU A 175 12.27 11.55 -10.97
CA LEU A 175 13.53 11.40 -11.69
C LEU A 175 14.57 12.33 -11.06
N VAL A 176 15.70 11.77 -10.67
CA VAL A 176 16.86 12.52 -10.18
C VAL A 176 18.00 12.36 -11.16
N GLN A 177 18.42 13.47 -11.75
CA GLN A 177 19.57 13.50 -12.65
C GLN A 177 20.81 13.93 -11.87
N MET A 178 21.82 13.09 -11.86
CA MET A 178 23.06 13.28 -11.11
C MET A 178 24.27 12.86 -11.94
N ALA A 179 25.31 13.70 -11.95
CA ALA A 179 26.56 13.42 -12.65
C ALA A 179 27.20 12.10 -12.18
N THR A 180 28.00 11.47 -13.03
CA THR A 180 28.84 10.32 -12.61
C THR A 180 29.82 10.76 -11.53
N GLY A 181 30.03 9.93 -10.51
CA GLY A 181 30.88 10.26 -9.36
C GLY A 181 30.23 11.14 -8.28
N SER A 182 29.03 11.69 -8.49
CA SER A 182 28.35 12.56 -7.49
C SER A 182 27.72 11.83 -6.27
N GLY A 183 28.03 10.53 -6.12
CA GLY A 183 27.53 9.73 -4.99
C GLY A 183 26.06 9.29 -5.11
N LYS A 184 25.61 8.91 -6.31
CA LYS A 184 24.24 8.40 -6.55
C LYS A 184 23.85 7.25 -5.63
N THR A 185 24.72 6.25 -5.49
CA THR A 185 24.42 5.07 -4.65
C THR A 185 24.31 5.45 -3.19
N PHE A 186 25.23 6.28 -2.69
CA PHE A 186 25.20 6.78 -1.32
C PHE A 186 23.91 7.58 -1.05
N THR A 187 23.53 8.46 -1.97
CA THR A 187 22.25 9.20 -1.90
C THR A 187 21.05 8.25 -1.82
N ALA A 188 21.04 7.19 -2.62
CA ALA A 188 19.97 6.20 -2.60
C ALA A 188 19.96 5.38 -1.29
N ALA A 189 21.12 5.04 -0.74
CA ALA A 189 21.24 4.37 0.55
C ALA A 189 20.75 5.27 1.70
N SER A 190 21.12 6.56 1.70
CA SER A 190 20.63 7.55 2.66
C SER A 190 19.11 7.72 2.60
N LEU A 191 18.54 7.81 1.38
CA LEU A 191 17.08 7.86 1.22
C LEU A 191 16.43 6.55 1.72
N ALA A 192 16.98 5.40 1.34
CA ALA A 192 16.46 4.11 1.76
C ALA A 192 16.44 3.96 3.29
N TYR A 193 17.53 4.35 3.94
CA TYR A 193 17.63 4.44 5.39
C TYR A 193 16.49 5.27 5.97
N ARG A 194 16.26 6.49 5.45
CA ARG A 194 15.23 7.40 5.97
C ARG A 194 13.82 6.86 5.77
N LEU A 195 13.54 6.25 4.62
CA LEU A 195 12.25 5.60 4.34
C LEU A 195 11.99 4.42 5.29
N ILE A 196 13.01 3.61 5.59
CA ILE A 196 12.88 2.50 6.55
C ILE A 196 12.71 3.03 7.97
N LYS A 197 13.62 3.90 8.41
CA LYS A 197 13.72 4.40 9.80
C LYS A 197 12.52 5.25 10.19
N HIS A 198 12.10 6.18 9.35
CA HIS A 198 11.08 7.18 9.67
C HIS A 198 9.76 6.92 8.95
N GLY A 199 9.78 6.25 7.80
CA GLY A 199 8.58 5.88 7.05
C GLY A 199 7.99 4.50 7.40
N ASP A 200 8.70 3.67 8.18
CA ASP A 200 8.40 2.24 8.38
C ASP A 200 8.25 1.50 7.04
N ALA A 201 9.07 1.87 6.04
CA ALA A 201 9.09 1.19 4.76
C ALA A 201 9.68 -0.21 4.94
N ARG A 202 8.86 -1.24 4.68
CA ARG A 202 9.25 -2.63 4.96
C ARG A 202 10.20 -3.23 3.92
N ARG A 203 10.15 -2.76 2.66
CA ARG A 203 10.92 -3.30 1.53
C ARG A 203 11.31 -2.18 0.58
N ILE A 204 12.57 -2.22 0.15
CA ILE A 204 13.12 -1.32 -0.88
C ILE A 204 13.82 -2.20 -1.91
N LEU A 205 13.44 -2.03 -3.18
CA LEU A 205 14.06 -2.72 -4.31
C LEU A 205 14.97 -1.76 -5.05
N PHE A 206 16.27 -2.03 -5.04
CA PHE A 206 17.26 -1.29 -5.82
C PHE A 206 17.63 -2.07 -7.08
N LEU A 207 17.41 -1.48 -8.24
CA LEU A 207 17.66 -2.11 -9.55
C LEU A 207 18.85 -1.47 -10.24
N VAL A 208 19.67 -2.30 -10.89
CA VAL A 208 20.82 -1.88 -11.70
C VAL A 208 20.87 -2.70 -12.98
N ASP A 209 21.52 -2.15 -13.99
CA ASP A 209 21.61 -2.74 -15.33
C ASP A 209 22.48 -4.02 -15.37
N ARG A 210 23.62 -4.04 -14.67
CA ARG A 210 24.61 -5.11 -14.79
C ARG A 210 24.97 -5.77 -13.47
N ALA A 211 25.30 -7.06 -13.50
CA ALA A 211 25.63 -7.86 -12.32
C ALA A 211 26.86 -7.36 -11.53
N ASN A 212 27.86 -6.77 -12.21
CA ASN A 212 29.02 -6.17 -11.54
C ASN A 212 28.62 -4.90 -10.77
N LEU A 213 27.79 -4.03 -11.38
CA LEU A 213 27.21 -2.87 -10.70
C LEU A 213 26.38 -3.34 -9.50
N GLY A 214 25.63 -4.43 -9.63
CA GLY A 214 24.82 -4.98 -8.53
C GLY A 214 25.67 -5.41 -7.35
N ARG A 215 26.78 -6.10 -7.60
CA ARG A 215 27.74 -6.48 -6.53
C ARG A 215 28.37 -5.26 -5.86
N GLN A 216 28.73 -4.24 -6.64
CA GLN A 216 29.27 -3.00 -6.09
C GLN A 216 28.24 -2.27 -5.22
N THR A 217 27.03 -2.09 -5.74
CA THR A 217 25.93 -1.49 -4.98
C THR A 217 25.66 -2.26 -3.69
N LEU A 218 25.58 -3.59 -3.75
CA LEU A 218 25.36 -4.41 -2.56
C LEU A 218 26.45 -4.15 -1.50
N LYS A 219 27.72 -4.09 -1.91
CA LYS A 219 28.84 -3.78 -1.02
C LYS A 219 28.70 -2.37 -0.42
N GLU A 220 28.28 -1.39 -1.20
CA GLU A 220 28.05 -0.01 -0.73
C GLU A 220 26.89 0.06 0.28
N PHE A 221 25.79 -0.66 0.04
CA PHE A 221 24.67 -0.76 1.00
C PHE A 221 25.06 -1.50 2.28
N GLN A 222 25.88 -2.56 2.19
CA GLN A 222 26.37 -3.29 3.36
C GLN A 222 27.38 -2.49 4.20
N GLY A 223 28.16 -1.64 3.54
CA GLY A 223 29.12 -0.73 4.19
C GLY A 223 28.52 0.60 4.61
N PHE A 224 27.20 0.82 4.41
CA PHE A 224 26.55 2.07 4.76
C PHE A 224 26.45 2.20 6.28
N THR A 225 27.14 3.19 6.85
CA THR A 225 26.99 3.56 8.25
C THR A 225 25.69 4.31 8.44
N VAL A 226 24.80 3.76 9.26
CA VAL A 226 23.56 4.44 9.65
C VAL A 226 23.89 5.65 10.53
N PRO A 227 23.34 6.85 10.24
CA PRO A 227 23.68 8.08 10.97
C PRO A 227 23.41 8.09 12.48
N ASP A 228 22.52 7.22 12.97
CA ASP A 228 22.01 7.26 14.36
C ASP A 228 22.59 6.14 15.27
N VAL A 229 23.74 5.54 14.91
CA VAL A 229 24.43 4.48 15.69
C VAL A 229 25.76 4.96 16.23
#